data_AF-A0A817M8D6-F1
#
_entry.id   AF-A0A817M8D6-F1
#
_cell.length_a   1.000
_cell.length_b   1.000
_cell.length_c   1.000
_cell.angle_alpha   90.00
_cell.angle_beta   90.00
_cell.angle_gamma   90.00
#
_symmetry.space_group_name_H-M   'P 1'
#
loop_
_entity.id
_entity.type
_entity.pdbx_description
1 polymer ?
#
loop_
_entity_poly.entity_id
_entity_poly.type
_entity_poly.pdbx_seq_one_letter_code
_entity_poly.pdbx_strand_id
1 'polypeptide(L)'
;DIRRLEAVDVPSLHGLINVIVFPIDGPRPPPEEMSGGDLDGDTFWISNDPQLIFQTNEEPFDYHDQAVEAEKEAQMNMNKQLTIDDVCHFFVEYIEADK
;
A
#
# COMPACT_ATOMS: atom_id res chain seq x y z
N ASP A 1 2.56 4.62 8.11
CA ASP A 1 1.19 4.98 8.53
C ASP A 1 0.58 3.95 9.46
N ILE A 2 -0.40 4.36 10.26
CA ILE A 2 -1.15 3.49 11.19
C ILE A 2 -2.65 3.80 11.08
N ARG A 3 -3.49 2.79 11.26
CA ARG A 3 -4.97 2.91 11.24
C ARG A 3 -5.57 2.24 12.47
N ARG A 4 -6.57 2.89 13.07
CA ARG A 4 -7.45 2.26 14.06
C ARG A 4 -8.61 1.61 13.32
N LEU A 5 -8.78 0.31 13.53
CA LEU A 5 -9.90 -0.48 13.03
C LEU A 5 -10.63 -1.15 14.19
N GLU A 6 -11.87 -1.59 13.94
CA GLU A 6 -12.62 -2.38 14.90
C GLU A 6 -12.35 -3.87 14.67
N ALA A 7 -11.87 -4.57 15.69
CA ALA A 7 -11.70 -6.01 15.65
C ALA A 7 -13.06 -6.69 15.88
N VAL A 8 -13.59 -7.34 14.85
CA VAL A 8 -14.89 -8.03 14.89
C VAL A 8 -14.67 -9.54 14.85
N ASP A 9 -15.29 -10.27 15.79
CA ASP A 9 -15.28 -11.73 15.79
C ASP A 9 -16.34 -12.27 14.82
N VAL A 10 -15.91 -13.06 13.82
CA VAL A 10 -16.76 -13.62 12.78
C VAL A 10 -16.65 -15.15 12.82
N PRO A 11 -17.65 -15.87 13.34
CA PRO A 11 -17.56 -17.33 13.55
C PRO A 11 -17.23 -18.15 12.30
N SER A 12 -17.66 -17.72 11.12
CA SER A 12 -17.36 -18.41 9.86
C SER A 12 -15.88 -18.34 9.46
N LEU A 13 -15.09 -17.43 10.06
CA LEU A 13 -13.67 -17.23 9.77
C LEU A 13 -12.75 -17.91 10.78
N HIS A 14 -13.28 -18.59 11.81
CA HIS A 14 -12.49 -19.23 12.88
C HIS A 14 -11.49 -20.29 12.39
N GLY A 15 -11.66 -20.81 11.16
CA GLY A 15 -10.68 -21.71 10.53
C GLY A 15 -9.39 -21.02 10.06
N LEU A 16 -9.37 -19.70 9.97
CA LEU A 16 -8.21 -18.91 9.57
C LEU A 16 -7.37 -18.58 10.80
N ILE A 17 -6.12 -19.05 10.82
CA ILE A 17 -5.22 -18.96 11.97
C ILE A 17 -3.95 -18.20 11.54
N ASN A 18 -3.44 -17.35 12.43
CA ASN A 18 -2.24 -16.51 12.20
C ASN A 18 -2.35 -15.58 10.99
N VAL A 19 -3.55 -15.12 10.68
CA VAL A 19 -3.81 -14.12 9.63
C VAL A 19 -4.74 -13.04 10.17
N ILE A 20 -4.65 -11.85 9.59
CA ILE A 20 -5.65 -10.80 9.73
C ILE A 20 -6.54 -10.81 8.49
N VAL A 21 -7.84 -10.63 8.68
CA VAL A 21 -8.80 -10.54 7.58
C VAL A 21 -9.35 -9.12 7.54
N PHE A 22 -9.15 -8.44 6.42
CA PHE A 22 -9.73 -7.13 6.17
C PHE A 22 -11.04 -7.26 5.38
N PRO A 23 -12.01 -6.36 5.60
CA PRO A 23 -13.20 -6.29 4.76
C PRO A 23 -12.80 -5.90 3.33
N ILE A 24 -13.52 -6.47 2.35
CA ILE A 24 -13.43 -6.04 0.94
C ILE A 24 -14.40 -4.89 0.63
N ASP A 25 -15.41 -4.70 1.48
CA ASP A 25 -16.41 -3.66 1.33
C ASP A 25 -15.88 -2.33 1.87
N GLY A 26 -16.19 -1.25 1.16
CA GLY A 26 -15.79 0.09 1.54
C GLY A 26 -15.30 0.91 0.35
N PRO A 27 -14.99 2.19 0.56
CA PRO A 27 -14.47 3.06 -0.48
C PRO A 27 -13.02 2.75 -0.85
N ARG A 28 -12.23 2.21 0.10
CA ARG A 28 -10.81 1.92 -0.08
C ARG A 28 -10.38 0.71 0.77
N PRO A 29 -9.49 -0.17 0.27
CA PRO A 29 -8.93 -1.27 1.05
C PRO A 29 -8.08 -0.77 2.24
N PRO A 30 -8.24 -1.33 3.45
CA PRO A 30 -7.45 -0.91 4.60
C PRO A 30 -5.91 -1.05 4.45
N PRO A 31 -5.36 -2.10 3.81
CA PRO A 31 -3.92 -2.17 3.51
C PRO A 31 -3.40 -0.96 2.73
N GLU A 32 -4.16 -0.53 1.74
CA GLU A 32 -3.79 0.58 0.86
C GLU A 32 -3.76 1.92 1.62
N GLU A 33 -4.65 2.09 2.61
CA GLU A 33 -4.67 3.24 3.51
C GLU A 33 -3.46 3.31 4.46
N MET A 34 -2.63 2.27 4.49
CA MET A 34 -1.43 2.17 5.32
C MET A 34 -0.20 2.08 4.43
N SER A 35 0.33 3.23 4.01
CA SER A 35 1.55 3.31 3.19
C SER A 35 1.42 2.70 1.78
N GLY A 36 0.20 2.59 1.24
CA GLY A 36 -0.03 2.03 -0.09
C GLY A 36 0.20 0.52 -0.16
N GLY A 37 0.09 -0.18 0.96
CA GLY A 37 0.28 -1.63 1.05
C GLY A 37 -0.82 -2.43 0.37
N ASP A 38 -0.58 -3.73 0.23
CA ASP A 38 -1.52 -4.69 -0.34
C ASP A 38 -1.51 -6.02 0.43
N LEU A 39 -1.87 -7.14 -0.21
CA LEU A 39 -1.91 -8.47 0.40
C LEU A 39 -1.03 -9.50 -0.35
N ASP A 40 -0.01 -9.04 -1.07
CA ASP A 40 0.92 -9.89 -1.83
C ASP A 40 2.06 -10.47 -0.97
N GLY A 41 2.22 -9.96 0.26
CA GLY A 41 3.27 -10.36 1.20
C GLY A 41 3.41 -9.45 2.42
N ASP A 42 2.66 -8.36 2.49
CA ASP A 42 2.74 -7.37 3.57
C ASP A 42 2.48 -7.96 4.97
N THR A 43 3.26 -7.45 5.92
CA THR A 43 3.10 -7.77 7.34
C THR A 43 2.59 -6.55 8.10
N PHE A 44 1.54 -6.74 8.87
CA PHE A 44 0.93 -5.67 9.66
C PHE A 44 1.36 -5.74 11.11
N TRP A 45 1.73 -4.60 11.68
CA TRP A 45 1.84 -4.46 13.13
C TRP A 45 0.46 -4.24 13.73
N ILE A 46 0.09 -5.06 14.71
CA ILE A 46 -1.23 -5.03 15.35
C ILE A 46 -1.01 -4.84 16.85
N SER A 47 -1.75 -3.91 17.45
CA SER A 47 -1.80 -3.71 18.89
C SER A 47 -3.21 -3.43 19.38
N ASN A 48 -3.56 -4.04 20.50
CA ASN A 48 -4.78 -3.76 21.27
C ASN A 48 -4.44 -3.05 22.60
N ASP A 49 -3.25 -2.45 22.72
CA ASP A 49 -2.87 -1.69 23.90
C ASP A 49 -3.68 -0.38 23.97
N PRO A 50 -4.51 -0.16 25.01
CA PRO A 50 -5.32 1.05 25.15
C PRO A 50 -4.51 2.35 25.12
N GLN A 51 -3.23 2.33 25.49
CA GLN A 51 -2.35 3.51 25.47
C GLN A 51 -1.93 3.90 24.05
N LEU A 52 -1.98 2.97 23.10
CA LEU A 52 -1.61 3.17 21.69
C LEU A 52 -2.83 3.44 20.80
N ILE A 53 -4.05 3.28 21.32
CA ILE A 53 -5.29 3.53 20.58
C ILE A 53 -5.60 5.03 20.60
N PHE A 54 -5.50 5.65 19.42
CA PHE A 54 -5.86 7.05 19.19
C PHE A 54 -7.35 7.23 18.88
N GLN A 55 -7.85 8.47 18.88
CA GLN A 55 -9.29 8.77 18.84
C GLN A 55 -9.92 8.71 17.45
N THR A 56 -9.19 9.07 16.40
CA THR A 56 -9.70 9.19 15.02
C THR A 56 -8.60 8.86 14.02
N ASN A 57 -8.98 8.24 12.89
CA ASN A 57 -8.08 8.11 11.75
C ASN A 57 -8.01 9.46 11.01
N GLU A 58 -6.82 9.82 10.55
CA GLU A 58 -6.63 10.90 9.59
C GLU A 58 -6.97 10.41 8.17
N GLU A 59 -7.22 11.34 7.24
CA GLU A 59 -7.43 10.99 5.84
C GLU A 59 -6.21 10.25 5.26
N PRO A 60 -6.41 9.13 4.53
CA PRO A 60 -5.31 8.40 3.93
C PRO A 60 -4.67 9.18 2.80
N PHE A 61 -3.35 9.06 2.70
CA PHE A 61 -2.63 9.64 1.57
C PHE A 61 -3.08 8.95 0.27
N ASP A 62 -3.24 9.72 -0.79
CA ASP A 62 -3.58 9.18 -2.10
C ASP A 62 -2.31 8.80 -2.86
N TYR A 63 -2.01 7.50 -2.89
CA TYR A 63 -0.86 6.95 -3.60
C TYR A 63 -1.11 6.79 -5.10
N HIS A 64 -2.37 6.91 -5.56
CA HIS A 64 -2.71 6.75 -6.96
C HIS A 64 -2.23 7.94 -7.80
N ASP A 65 -2.15 9.15 -7.23
CA ASP A 65 -1.67 10.33 -7.97
C ASP A 65 -0.24 10.13 -8.49
N GLN A 66 0.64 9.52 -7.70
CA GLN A 66 2.03 9.26 -8.13
C GLN A 66 2.12 8.16 -9.20
N ALA A 67 1.37 7.07 -9.03
CA ALA A 67 1.34 5.98 -9.99
C ALA A 67 0.71 6.42 -11.32
N VAL A 68 -0.35 7.23 -11.28
CA VAL A 68 -1.03 7.75 -12.47
C VAL A 68 -0.18 8.79 -13.22
N GLU A 69 0.59 9.63 -12.52
CA GLU A 69 1.56 10.53 -13.16
C GLU A 69 2.66 9.73 -13.87
N ALA A 70 3.25 8.74 -13.18
CA ALA A 70 4.27 7.86 -13.77
C ALA A 70 3.73 7.02 -14.94
N GLU A 71 2.50 6.52 -14.84
CA GLU A 71 1.83 5.83 -15.94
C GLU A 71 1.54 6.77 -17.09
N LYS A 72 1.08 8.01 -16.86
CA LYS A 72 0.88 9.00 -17.93
C LYS A 72 2.17 9.32 -18.66
N GLU A 73 3.29 9.45 -17.94
CA GLU A 73 4.62 9.63 -18.55
C GLU A 73 5.07 8.39 -19.34
N ALA A 74 4.83 7.19 -18.82
CA ALA A 74 5.11 5.94 -19.52
C ALA A 74 4.24 5.76 -20.78
N GLN A 75 2.96 6.13 -20.70
CA GLN A 75 2.01 6.10 -21.82
C GLN A 75 2.36 7.13 -22.89
N MET A 76 2.82 8.34 -22.53
CA MET A 76 3.37 9.31 -23.49
C MET A 76 4.58 8.73 -24.27
N ASN A 77 5.30 7.79 -23.67
CA ASN A 77 6.47 7.15 -24.24
C ASN A 77 6.20 5.77 -24.87
N MET A 78 4.94 5.34 -25.03
CA MET A 78 4.58 3.99 -25.54
C MET A 78 5.18 3.62 -26.91
N ASN A 79 5.57 4.59 -27.73
CA ASN A 79 6.22 4.37 -29.03
C ASN A 79 7.75 4.39 -28.98
N LYS A 80 8.36 4.58 -27.80
CA LYS A 80 9.81 4.56 -27.62
C LYS A 80 10.27 3.10 -27.54
N GLN A 81 11.12 2.67 -28.47
CA GLN A 81 11.85 1.41 -28.29
C GLN A 81 12.74 1.54 -27.07
N LEU A 82 12.51 0.69 -26.05
CA LEU A 82 13.36 0.62 -24.86
C LEU A 82 14.75 0.13 -25.28
N THR A 83 15.78 0.87 -24.86
CA THR A 83 17.19 0.57 -25.14
C THR A 83 17.91 0.14 -23.87
N ILE A 84 19.12 -0.42 -24.01
CA ILE A 84 19.99 -0.75 -22.87
C ILE A 84 20.36 0.53 -22.09
N ASP A 85 20.51 1.67 -22.78
CA ASP A 85 20.81 2.95 -22.14
C ASP A 85 19.67 3.41 -21.21
N ASP A 86 18.41 3.15 -21.57
CA ASP A 86 17.25 3.43 -20.71
C ASP A 86 17.29 2.59 -19.42
N VAL A 87 17.70 1.32 -19.53
CA VAL A 87 17.88 0.44 -18.35
C VAL A 87 19.01 0.96 -17.47
N CYS A 88 20.16 1.32 -18.05
CA CYS A 88 21.27 1.90 -17.30
C CYS A 88 20.86 3.20 -16.60
N HIS A 89 20.09 4.06 -17.26
CA HIS A 89 19.59 5.30 -16.70
C HIS A 89 18.67 5.05 -15.49
N PHE A 90 17.71 4.14 -15.63
CA PHE A 90 16.82 3.74 -14.54
C PHE A 90 17.61 3.31 -13.29
N PHE A 91 18.64 2.47 -13.45
CA PHE A 91 19.45 2.03 -12.31
C PHE A 91 20.25 3.18 -11.66
N VAL A 92 20.73 4.15 -12.44
CA VAL A 92 21.41 5.33 -11.89
C VAL A 92 20.42 6.18 -11.09
N GLU A 93 19.24 6.47 -11.65
CA GLU A 93 18.20 7.24 -10.96
C GLU A 93 17.75 6.55 -9.67
N TYR A 94 17.52 5.23 -9.72
CA TYR A 94 17.16 4.43 -8.55
C TYR A 94 18.22 4.53 -7.44
N ILE A 95 19.50 4.37 -7.78
CA ILE A 95 20.60 4.46 -6.81
C ILE A 95 20.73 5.88 -6.21
N GLU A 96 20.46 6.93 -7.00
CA GLU A 96 20.50 8.31 -6.51
C GLU A 96 19.32 8.65 -5.60
N ALA A 97 18.14 8.11 -5.88
CA ALA A 97 16.94 8.30 -5.08
C ALA A 97 16.98 7.53 -3.74
N ASP A 98 17.66 6.38 -3.69
CA ASP A 98 17.81 5.52 -2.50
C ASP A 98 18.91 6.00 -1.53
N LYS A 99 19.00 7.32 -1.28
CA LYS A 99 19.92 7.95 -0.31
C LYS A 99 19.19 8.46 0.94
#